data_AF-A0A2E3BZM8-F1
#
_entry.id   AF-A0A2E3BZM8-F1
#
_cell.length_a   1.000
_cell.length_b   1.000
_cell.length_c   1.000
_cell.angle_alpha   90.00
_cell.angle_beta   90.00
_cell.angle_gamma   90.00
#
_symmetry.space_group_name_H-M   'P 1'
#
loop_
_entity.id
_entity.type
_entity.pdbx_description
1 polymer ?
#
loop_
_entity_poly.entity_id
_entity_poly.type
_entity_poly.pdbx_seq_one_letter_code
_entity_poly.pdbx_strand_id
1 'polypeptide(L)'
;MNIERYFIIKKKYKIVPTKILNSSNEIKEQFLEGFYQADGSRKELQNTGCHRFSHKGKISCASLYILLKMINKKISLNTRIDKLDIYRLTYSEKKQRKKTNAIKKIIDLGITDDYVYDIETDHGVYNAGIGDLTIKNTDSIFVNFFIRDKKTNEEMVDIEALKIAIDLGVLAGDVINFILPYPHNLEYEKTFWPFAILSKKRYVGNLYEFDPNKFSQKSMGIVLKRRDNADIVKIIVGGIVKAILNDRSARKAVDFTKNGLRNILSDNYPMDKFIITKTLKGPAMTKDEYAKEMQKEKSERNYVDRKGIVHAVLADRIKARDPGNAPQSNDRIPYAYVVTKGKPKLQGERVEHPEYIKEKNLKLDYLFYITNQIMKPSIQFLELLIDKPENLFKEYINREENRRKGKKPMSAYFTKIKDKEKKDNKDTFEILNDVDIIPREKIKKRSHTKSTKKIVKKDALKINSNGKIALDIEF
;
A
#
# COMPACT_ATOMS: atom_id res chain seq x y z
N MET A 1 25.07 9.08 41.53
CA MET A 1 23.68 8.60 41.76
C MET A 1 23.66 7.12 41.40
N ASN A 2 23.66 6.22 42.40
CA ASN A 2 23.73 4.76 42.16
C ASN A 2 22.48 4.28 41.42
N ILE A 3 22.65 3.84 40.17
CA ILE A 3 21.58 3.36 39.26
C ILE A 3 21.15 1.92 39.59
N GLU A 4 21.68 1.30 40.64
CA GLU A 4 21.63 -0.16 40.82
C GLU A 4 20.22 -0.75 40.98
N ARG A 5 19.16 0.01 41.32
CA ARG A 5 17.77 -0.51 41.35
C ARG A 5 16.71 0.55 41.06
N TYR A 6 16.54 0.97 39.80
CA TYR A 6 15.42 1.86 39.43
C TYR A 6 14.32 1.12 38.66
N PHE A 7 13.45 0.38 39.34
CA PHE A 7 12.21 -0.13 38.74
C PHE A 7 11.01 0.62 39.32
N ILE A 8 10.03 0.94 38.47
CA ILE A 8 8.70 1.31 38.95
C ILE A 8 7.89 0.02 39.05
N ILE A 9 7.51 -0.36 40.28
CA ILE A 9 6.56 -1.44 40.51
C ILE A 9 5.16 -0.88 40.25
N LYS A 10 4.67 -1.05 39.03
CA LYS A 10 3.28 -0.67 38.67
C LYS A 10 2.45 -1.94 38.59
N LYS A 11 1.39 -2.05 39.40
CA LYS A 11 0.47 -3.21 39.43
C LYS A 11 1.21 -4.57 39.52
N LYS A 12 2.22 -4.69 40.40
CA LYS A 12 3.06 -5.90 40.62
C LYS A 12 4.03 -6.29 39.48
N TYR A 13 4.24 -5.45 38.47
CA TYR A 13 5.21 -5.69 37.39
C TYR A 13 6.45 -4.80 37.50
N LYS A 14 7.64 -5.35 37.20
CA LYS A 14 8.91 -4.60 37.09
C LYS A 14 8.99 -3.95 35.70
N ILE A 15 8.83 -2.64 35.61
CA ILE A 15 8.85 -1.89 34.34
C ILE A 15 10.09 -1.01 34.27
N VAL A 16 10.77 -1.00 33.11
CA VAL A 16 11.85 -0.06 32.81
C VAL A 16 11.28 1.36 32.84
N PRO A 17 11.79 2.26 33.72
CA PRO A 17 11.27 3.60 33.85
C PRO A 17 11.37 4.40 32.54
N THR A 18 10.36 5.21 32.23
CA THR A 18 10.36 6.09 31.05
C THR A 18 11.58 7.03 31.02
N LYS A 19 12.06 7.48 32.18
CA LYS A 19 13.29 8.29 32.30
C LYS A 19 14.53 7.57 31.75
N ILE A 20 14.62 6.24 31.94
CA ILE A 20 15.70 5.39 31.39
C ILE A 20 15.47 5.15 29.90
N LEU A 21 14.23 4.90 29.46
CA LEU A 21 13.94 4.74 28.03
C LEU A 21 14.28 6.00 27.23
N ASN A 22 14.12 7.18 27.82
CA ASN A 22 14.44 8.47 27.19
C ASN A 22 15.86 8.96 27.49
N SER A 23 16.71 8.19 28.18
CA SER A 23 18.09 8.59 28.48
C SER A 23 19.07 8.28 27.35
N SER A 24 20.33 8.66 27.54
CA SER A 24 21.43 8.29 26.64
C SER A 24 21.64 6.77 26.60
N ASN A 25 22.35 6.29 25.58
CA ASN A 25 22.62 4.86 25.41
C ASN A 25 23.50 4.31 26.53
N GLU A 26 24.43 5.10 27.05
CA GLU A 26 25.31 4.72 28.16
C GLU A 26 24.49 4.41 29.42
N ILE A 27 23.52 5.28 29.75
CA ILE A 27 22.62 5.08 30.91
C ILE A 27 21.73 3.84 30.71
N LYS A 28 21.26 3.59 29.47
CA LYS A 28 20.46 2.39 29.15
C LYS A 28 21.27 1.11 29.30
N GLU A 29 22.53 1.11 28.88
CA GLU A 29 23.43 -0.03 29.00
C GLU A 29 23.81 -0.30 30.47
N GLN A 30 24.13 0.74 31.25
CA GLN A 30 24.37 0.62 32.70
C GLN A 30 23.14 0.07 33.44
N PHE A 31 21.95 0.57 33.10
CA PHE A 31 20.71 0.07 33.67
C PHE A 31 20.48 -1.41 33.33
N LEU A 32 20.75 -1.80 32.08
CA LEU A 32 20.62 -3.18 31.63
C LEU A 32 21.60 -4.12 32.35
N GLU A 33 22.83 -3.67 32.57
CA GLU A 33 23.85 -4.42 33.30
C GLU A 33 23.42 -4.67 34.75
N GLY A 34 23.00 -3.61 35.46
CA GLY A 34 22.48 -3.75 36.82
C GLY A 34 21.24 -4.66 36.89
N PHE A 35 20.36 -4.58 35.89
CA PHE A 35 19.23 -5.50 35.78
C PHE A 35 19.67 -6.96 35.54
N TYR A 36 20.67 -7.19 34.70
CA TYR A 36 21.21 -8.52 34.45
C TYR A 36 21.87 -9.13 35.68
N GLN A 37 22.61 -8.33 36.46
CA GLN A 37 23.20 -8.78 37.72
C GLN A 37 22.12 -9.20 38.73
N ALA A 38 20.99 -8.49 38.79
CA ALA A 38 19.90 -8.79 39.72
C ALA A 38 19.00 -9.96 39.27
N ASP A 39 18.53 -9.94 38.03
CA ASP A 39 17.44 -10.78 37.50
C ASP A 39 17.86 -11.63 36.27
N GLY A 40 19.13 -11.56 35.86
CA GLY A 40 19.70 -12.37 34.78
C GLY A 40 19.97 -13.81 35.17
N SER A 41 20.29 -14.63 34.16
CA SER A 41 20.64 -16.05 34.36
C SER A 41 21.95 -16.18 35.15
N ARG A 42 21.88 -16.65 36.40
CA ARG A 42 23.03 -16.88 37.31
C ARG A 42 23.91 -18.09 36.98
N LYS A 43 23.64 -18.84 35.89
CA LYS A 43 24.62 -19.84 35.43
C LYS A 43 25.92 -19.11 35.20
N GLU A 44 26.93 -19.46 36.03
CA GLU A 44 28.30 -18.97 36.10
C GLU A 44 28.69 -18.16 34.88
N LEU A 45 29.14 -16.92 35.11
CA LEU A 45 29.84 -15.96 34.24
C LEU A 45 30.59 -16.57 33.04
N GLN A 46 29.87 -17.21 32.12
CA GLN A 46 30.46 -17.80 30.94
C GLN A 46 30.62 -16.66 29.95
N ASN A 47 31.88 -16.40 29.63
CA ASN A 47 32.43 -15.41 28.70
C ASN A 47 31.97 -15.62 27.22
N THR A 48 30.70 -15.96 27.05
CA THR A 48 30.04 -16.39 25.81
C THR A 48 29.42 -15.21 25.08
N GLY A 49 29.29 -14.06 25.73
CA GLY A 49 28.58 -12.89 25.19
C GLY A 49 27.11 -13.17 24.91
N CYS A 50 26.47 -14.09 25.66
CA CYS A 50 25.06 -14.46 25.52
C CYS A 50 24.30 -14.16 26.82
N HIS A 51 23.44 -13.16 26.77
CA HIS A 51 22.68 -12.65 27.90
C HIS A 51 21.25 -13.18 27.86
N ARG A 52 20.79 -13.75 28.97
CA ARG A 52 19.46 -14.35 29.10
C ARG A 52 18.72 -13.85 30.33
N PHE A 53 17.50 -13.35 30.10
CA PHE A 53 16.54 -12.99 31.14
C PHE A 53 15.36 -13.94 31.08
N SER A 54 14.88 -14.42 32.22
CA SER A 54 13.61 -15.16 32.32
C SER A 54 12.76 -14.45 33.35
N HIS A 55 11.69 -13.80 32.91
CA HIS A 55 10.90 -12.93 33.78
C HIS A 55 9.40 -13.21 33.63
N LYS A 56 8.64 -12.97 34.71
CA LYS A 56 7.20 -13.22 34.76
C LYS A 56 6.43 -12.02 34.18
N GLY A 57 5.42 -12.31 33.36
CA GLY A 57 4.45 -11.34 32.90
C GLY A 57 4.84 -10.62 31.62
N LYS A 58 3.83 -10.36 30.79
CA LYS A 58 3.97 -9.74 29.46
C LYS A 58 4.50 -8.30 29.53
N ILE A 59 4.02 -7.51 30.50
CA ILE A 59 4.34 -6.08 30.63
C ILE A 59 5.82 -5.85 30.94
N SER A 60 6.36 -6.52 31.96
CA SER A 60 7.77 -6.40 32.33
C SER A 60 8.71 -6.80 31.18
N CYS A 61 8.38 -7.91 30.52
CA CYS A 61 9.17 -8.43 29.40
C CYS A 61 9.10 -7.54 28.17
N ALA A 62 7.94 -6.94 27.87
CA ALA A 62 7.78 -5.97 26.79
C ALA A 62 8.61 -4.70 27.07
N SER A 63 8.59 -4.21 28.30
CA SER A 63 9.39 -3.05 28.71
C SER A 63 10.90 -3.30 28.56
N LEU A 64 11.38 -4.48 28.96
CA LEU A 64 12.78 -4.89 28.76
C LEU A 64 13.11 -5.08 27.27
N TYR A 65 12.19 -5.64 26.49
CA TYR A 65 12.36 -5.80 25.05
C TYR A 65 12.55 -4.44 24.35
N ILE A 66 11.76 -3.43 24.73
CA ILE A 66 11.89 -2.06 24.22
C ILE A 66 13.28 -1.51 24.54
N LEU A 67 13.72 -1.60 25.80
CA LEU A 67 15.06 -1.15 26.19
C LEU A 67 16.15 -1.79 25.32
N LEU A 68 16.14 -3.12 25.18
CA LEU A 68 17.10 -3.88 24.37
C LEU A 68 17.07 -3.49 22.89
N LYS A 69 15.90 -3.15 22.34
CA LYS A 69 15.77 -2.64 20.98
C LYS A 69 16.35 -1.25 20.80
N MET A 70 16.14 -0.36 21.77
CA MET A 70 16.67 1.01 21.72
C MET A 70 18.20 1.04 21.71
N ILE A 71 18.84 0.07 22.36
CA ILE A 71 20.31 -0.13 22.29
C ILE A 71 20.73 -1.12 21.19
N ASN A 72 19.90 -1.28 20.14
CA ASN A 72 20.16 -2.03 18.92
C ASN A 72 20.55 -3.52 19.10
N LYS A 73 20.11 -4.19 20.19
CA LYS A 73 20.40 -5.62 20.38
C LYS A 73 19.43 -6.50 19.59
N LYS A 74 19.94 -7.63 19.07
CA LYS A 74 19.15 -8.67 18.40
C LYS A 74 18.59 -9.64 19.42
N ILE A 75 17.28 -9.69 19.58
CA ILE A 75 16.61 -10.40 20.70
C ILE A 75 15.87 -11.64 20.18
N SER A 76 16.07 -12.77 20.85
CA SER A 76 15.29 -14.00 20.68
C SER A 76 14.35 -14.16 21.85
N LEU A 77 13.04 -14.21 21.55
CA LEU A 77 11.99 -14.54 22.51
C LEU A 77 11.69 -16.04 22.54
N ASN A 78 11.30 -16.55 23.71
CA ASN A 78 10.78 -17.91 23.91
C ASN A 78 9.92 -17.97 25.18
N THR A 79 8.93 -18.85 25.23
CA THR A 79 8.18 -19.20 26.44
C THR A 79 8.71 -20.50 27.05
N ARG A 80 8.54 -20.66 28.35
CA ARG A 80 8.82 -21.91 29.05
C ARG A 80 7.64 -22.88 28.91
N ILE A 81 7.92 -24.17 28.75
CA ILE A 81 6.89 -25.21 28.63
C ILE A 81 6.21 -25.43 29.99
N ASP A 82 6.99 -25.37 31.08
CA ASP A 82 6.52 -25.58 32.44
C ASP A 82 5.78 -24.36 33.03
N LYS A 83 6.04 -23.16 32.51
CA LYS A 83 5.50 -21.88 33.03
C LYS A 83 5.26 -20.90 31.89
N LEU A 84 4.06 -20.95 31.29
CA LEU A 84 3.70 -20.16 30.10
C LEU A 84 3.79 -18.63 30.33
N ASP A 85 3.57 -18.17 31.57
CA ASP A 85 3.71 -16.76 31.96
C ASP A 85 5.15 -16.28 32.16
N ILE A 86 6.13 -17.16 31.96
CA ILE A 86 7.55 -16.81 32.01
C ILE A 86 8.11 -16.75 30.61
N TYR A 87 8.54 -15.54 30.26
CA TYR A 87 9.13 -15.24 28.97
C TYR A 87 10.64 -15.13 29.09
N ARG A 88 11.33 -15.70 28.12
CA ARG A 88 12.78 -15.72 28.03
C ARG A 88 13.24 -14.81 26.91
N LEU A 89 13.91 -13.73 27.27
CA LEU A 89 14.62 -12.84 26.34
C LEU A 89 16.07 -13.30 26.28
N THR A 90 16.61 -13.45 25.07
CA THR A 90 18.02 -13.80 24.88
C THR A 90 18.62 -12.94 23.78
N TYR A 91 19.65 -12.17 24.11
CA TYR A 91 20.46 -11.45 23.13
C TYR A 91 21.92 -11.89 23.25
N SER A 92 22.68 -11.73 22.17
CA SER A 92 24.11 -11.97 22.17
C SER A 92 24.84 -10.72 21.69
N GLU A 93 25.97 -10.41 22.33
CA GLU A 93 26.92 -9.40 21.88
C GLU A 93 27.66 -9.84 20.61
N LYS A 94 27.79 -11.16 20.43
CA LYS A 94 28.37 -11.78 19.24
C LYS A 94 27.26 -12.15 18.25
N LYS A 95 27.39 -13.30 17.57
CA LYS A 95 26.41 -13.76 16.60
C LYS A 95 25.17 -14.32 17.30
N GLN A 96 24.02 -13.68 17.06
CA GLN A 96 22.72 -14.19 17.47
C GLN A 96 22.40 -15.52 16.77
N ARG A 97 22.49 -16.64 17.50
CA ARG A 97 22.26 -17.99 16.94
C ARG A 97 20.79 -18.27 16.59
N LYS A 98 19.85 -17.74 17.39
CA LYS A 98 18.40 -17.98 17.20
C LYS A 98 17.77 -16.87 16.39
N LYS A 99 16.98 -17.23 15.37
CA LYS A 99 16.23 -16.28 14.54
C LYS A 99 15.37 -15.36 15.44
N THR A 100 15.47 -14.05 15.21
CA THR A 100 14.74 -13.02 15.96
C THR A 100 13.32 -12.87 15.45
N ASN A 101 13.11 -13.06 14.14
CA ASN A 101 11.85 -12.80 13.43
C ASN A 101 11.31 -14.11 12.84
N ALA A 102 11.13 -15.13 13.68
CA ALA A 102 10.55 -16.40 13.27
C ALA A 102 9.56 -16.87 14.33
N ILE A 103 8.43 -17.44 13.89
CA ILE A 103 7.52 -18.16 14.77
C ILE A 103 8.25 -19.42 15.24
N LYS A 104 8.36 -19.59 16.56
CA LYS A 104 9.09 -20.73 17.17
C LYS A 104 8.17 -21.77 17.76
N LYS A 105 6.96 -21.36 18.17
CA LYS A 105 5.96 -22.16 18.84
C LYS A 105 4.60 -21.56 18.52
N ILE A 106 3.64 -22.43 18.22
CA ILE A 106 2.21 -22.14 18.23
C ILE A 106 1.67 -22.99 19.38
N ILE A 107 0.98 -22.37 20.32
CA ILE A 107 0.39 -23.04 21.48
C ILE A 107 -1.12 -22.94 21.29
N ASP A 108 -1.75 -24.08 21.10
CA ASP A 108 -3.20 -24.17 21.17
C ASP A 108 -3.62 -24.06 22.65
N LEU A 109 -4.47 -23.08 22.95
CA LEU A 109 -5.00 -22.85 24.29
C LEU A 109 -6.27 -23.67 24.55
N GLY A 110 -6.81 -24.35 23.54
CA GLY A 110 -8.07 -25.06 23.61
C GLY A 110 -9.26 -24.10 23.79
N ILE A 111 -10.33 -24.63 24.37
CA ILE A 111 -11.50 -23.84 24.76
C ILE A 111 -11.12 -23.02 26.00
N THR A 112 -11.32 -21.70 25.93
CA THR A 112 -11.07 -20.78 27.03
C THR A 112 -12.33 -19.97 27.34
N ASP A 113 -12.57 -19.72 28.62
CA ASP A 113 -13.60 -18.78 29.10
C ASP A 113 -13.11 -17.32 29.10
N ASP A 114 -11.86 -17.09 28.66
CA ASP A 114 -11.30 -15.74 28.54
C ASP A 114 -11.94 -14.93 27.40
N TYR A 115 -12.04 -13.62 27.61
CA TYR A 115 -12.52 -12.70 26.60
C TYR A 115 -11.57 -12.59 25.40
N VAL A 116 -12.12 -12.75 24.20
CA VAL A 116 -11.47 -12.32 22.95
C VAL A 116 -11.80 -10.84 22.74
N TYR A 117 -10.77 -9.99 22.76
CA TYR A 117 -10.94 -8.57 22.49
C TYR A 117 -10.87 -8.32 20.99
N ASP A 118 -11.96 -7.80 20.41
CA ASP A 118 -11.92 -7.18 19.09
C ASP A 118 -11.34 -5.75 19.25
N ILE A 119 -10.09 -5.58 18.82
CA ILE A 119 -9.35 -4.33 19.00
C ILE A 119 -9.12 -3.72 17.63
N GLU A 120 -9.74 -2.57 17.39
CA GLU A 120 -9.46 -1.73 16.24
C GLU A 120 -8.62 -0.51 16.65
N THR A 121 -7.63 -0.17 15.81
CA THR A 121 -6.87 1.09 15.93
C THR A 121 -7.08 1.90 14.66
N ASP A 122 -6.86 3.22 14.69
CA ASP A 122 -6.94 4.09 13.50
C ASP A 122 -6.08 3.57 12.31
N HIS A 123 -5.03 2.82 12.61
CA HIS A 123 -4.13 2.24 11.61
C HIS A 123 -4.52 0.81 11.20
N GLY A 124 -5.48 0.18 11.88
CA GLY A 124 -5.93 -1.21 11.66
C GLY A 124 -4.84 -2.23 11.98
N VAL A 125 -3.95 -1.87 12.91
CA VAL A 125 -2.78 -2.65 13.29
C VAL A 125 -2.45 -2.39 14.76
N TYR A 126 -2.15 -3.43 15.52
CA TYR A 126 -1.71 -3.29 16.90
C TYR A 126 -0.61 -4.29 17.26
N ASN A 127 0.19 -3.94 18.27
CA ASN A 127 1.24 -4.82 18.78
C ASN A 127 0.63 -5.82 19.75
N ALA A 128 0.91 -7.10 19.56
CA ALA A 128 0.42 -8.18 20.42
C ALA A 128 1.55 -8.88 21.16
N GLY A 129 1.41 -8.97 22.49
CA GLY A 129 2.38 -9.67 23.33
C GLY A 129 3.72 -8.95 23.46
N ILE A 130 4.79 -9.71 23.64
CA ILE A 130 6.15 -9.20 23.78
C ILE A 130 6.83 -9.26 22.41
N GLY A 131 7.46 -8.16 22.01
CA GLY A 131 8.27 -8.10 20.79
C GLY A 131 7.67 -7.20 19.71
N ASP A 132 8.12 -7.41 18.47
CA ASP A 132 7.66 -6.68 17.28
C ASP A 132 6.47 -7.37 16.59
N LEU A 133 5.67 -8.17 17.32
CA LEU A 133 4.53 -8.85 16.68
C LEU A 133 3.42 -7.84 16.44
N THR A 134 3.16 -7.61 15.16
CA THR A 134 2.19 -6.67 14.66
C THR A 134 1.02 -7.46 14.05
N ILE A 135 -0.14 -7.44 14.69
CA ILE A 135 -1.33 -8.17 14.24
C ILE A 135 -2.38 -7.24 13.63
N LYS A 136 -3.28 -7.84 12.86
CA LYS A 136 -4.39 -7.18 12.17
C LYS A 136 -5.63 -8.04 12.31
N ASN A 137 -6.75 -7.43 12.62
CA ASN A 137 -8.05 -8.08 12.49
C ASN A 137 -8.46 -8.03 11.02
N THR A 138 -8.77 -9.19 10.47
CA THR A 138 -9.34 -9.36 9.13
C THR A 138 -10.48 -10.36 9.27
N ASP A 139 -11.65 -9.95 8.83
CA ASP A 139 -12.90 -10.73 8.81
C ASP A 139 -13.05 -11.52 7.50
N SER A 140 -12.30 -11.12 6.47
CA SER A 140 -12.44 -11.64 5.10
C SER A 140 -11.23 -12.48 4.69
N ILE A 141 -11.49 -13.57 3.97
CA ILE A 141 -10.49 -14.40 3.28
C ILE A 141 -10.74 -14.42 1.77
N PHE A 142 -9.67 -14.33 0.99
CA PHE A 142 -9.73 -14.44 -0.47
C PHE A 142 -9.08 -15.76 -0.88
N VAL A 143 -9.89 -16.68 -1.42
CA VAL A 143 -9.45 -18.01 -1.85
C VAL A 143 -9.45 -18.06 -3.38
N ASN A 144 -8.34 -18.53 -3.97
CA ASN A 144 -8.31 -18.96 -5.36
C ASN A 144 -8.30 -20.49 -5.38
N PHE A 145 -9.38 -21.09 -5.90
CA PHE A 145 -9.52 -22.54 -5.99
C PHE A 145 -8.66 -23.20 -7.07
N PHE A 146 -8.03 -22.41 -7.96
CA PHE A 146 -7.20 -22.90 -9.08
C PHE A 146 -7.91 -24.01 -9.87
N ILE A 147 -9.16 -23.73 -10.28
CA ILE A 147 -10.02 -24.69 -10.97
C ILE A 147 -9.37 -25.10 -12.29
N ARG A 148 -9.30 -26.41 -12.53
CA ARG A 148 -8.66 -27.00 -13.70
C ARG A 148 -9.61 -27.92 -14.45
N ASP A 149 -9.46 -27.92 -15.76
CA ASP A 149 -10.17 -28.86 -16.63
C ASP A 149 -9.66 -30.28 -16.34
N LYS A 150 -10.59 -31.24 -16.18
CA LYS A 150 -10.26 -32.62 -15.80
C LYS A 150 -9.50 -33.39 -16.89
N LYS A 151 -9.66 -33.01 -18.16
CA LYS A 151 -9.04 -33.66 -19.32
C LYS A 151 -7.70 -33.01 -19.66
N THR A 152 -7.65 -31.69 -19.72
CA THR A 152 -6.44 -30.97 -20.16
C THR A 152 -5.53 -30.57 -18.99
N ASN A 153 -6.03 -30.59 -17.76
CA ASN A 153 -5.35 -30.10 -16.55
C ASN A 153 -4.94 -28.60 -16.64
N GLU A 154 -5.49 -27.87 -17.60
CA GLU A 154 -5.29 -26.44 -17.75
C GLU A 154 -6.20 -25.66 -16.81
N GLU A 155 -5.74 -24.49 -16.37
CA GLU A 155 -6.51 -23.63 -15.48
C GLU A 155 -7.69 -23.02 -16.24
N MET A 156 -8.89 -23.23 -15.73
CA MET A 156 -10.12 -22.68 -16.30
C MET A 156 -10.32 -21.26 -15.78
N VAL A 157 -10.61 -20.35 -16.70
CA VAL A 157 -10.78 -18.91 -16.43
C VAL A 157 -11.98 -18.33 -17.18
N ASP A 158 -12.96 -19.19 -17.44
CA ASP A 158 -14.22 -18.92 -18.13
C ASP A 158 -15.40 -18.86 -17.14
N ILE A 159 -16.62 -18.73 -17.68
CA ILE A 159 -17.84 -18.61 -16.86
C ILE A 159 -18.18 -19.92 -16.13
N GLU A 160 -17.78 -21.07 -16.66
CA GLU A 160 -17.96 -22.35 -15.99
C GLU A 160 -17.06 -22.47 -14.76
N ALA A 161 -15.80 -22.01 -14.85
CA ALA A 161 -14.94 -21.89 -13.69
C ALA A 161 -15.53 -20.97 -12.62
N LEU A 162 -16.18 -19.86 -13.01
CA LEU A 162 -16.86 -18.98 -12.07
C LEU A 162 -17.98 -19.69 -11.31
N LYS A 163 -18.85 -20.44 -12.00
CA LYS A 163 -19.92 -21.23 -11.37
C LYS A 163 -19.37 -22.19 -10.32
N ILE A 164 -18.38 -22.98 -10.73
CA ILE A 164 -17.70 -23.93 -9.83
C ILE A 164 -17.06 -23.20 -8.64
N ALA A 165 -16.47 -22.02 -8.85
CA ALA A 165 -15.86 -21.24 -7.76
C ALA A 165 -16.90 -20.73 -6.74
N ILE A 166 -18.10 -20.35 -7.19
CA ILE A 166 -19.21 -19.94 -6.33
C ILE A 166 -19.64 -21.15 -5.47
N ASP A 167 -19.91 -22.29 -6.10
CA ASP A 167 -20.34 -23.51 -5.39
C ASP A 167 -19.29 -24.00 -4.38
N LEU A 168 -18.01 -24.00 -4.76
CA LEU A 168 -16.91 -24.33 -3.86
C LEU A 168 -16.75 -23.32 -2.72
N GLY A 169 -17.07 -22.04 -2.96
CA GLY A 169 -17.06 -21.00 -1.94
C GLY A 169 -18.11 -21.26 -0.86
N VAL A 170 -19.34 -21.56 -1.27
CA VAL A 170 -20.44 -21.94 -0.37
C VAL A 170 -20.08 -23.20 0.42
N LEU A 171 -19.66 -24.26 -0.29
CA LEU A 171 -19.27 -25.52 0.34
C LEU A 171 -18.11 -25.35 1.33
N ALA A 172 -17.11 -24.52 1.00
CA ALA A 172 -16.00 -24.26 1.91
C ALA A 172 -16.46 -23.57 3.20
N GLY A 173 -17.39 -22.62 3.11
CA GLY A 173 -18.03 -22.00 4.27
C GLY A 173 -18.70 -23.05 5.15
N ASP A 174 -19.60 -23.85 4.57
CA ASP A 174 -20.33 -24.91 5.27
C ASP A 174 -19.40 -25.93 5.94
N VAL A 175 -18.37 -26.40 5.22
CA VAL A 175 -17.41 -27.37 5.75
C VAL A 175 -16.61 -26.79 6.92
N ILE A 176 -16.18 -25.54 6.82
CA ILE A 176 -15.44 -24.86 7.90
C ILE A 176 -16.35 -24.61 9.10
N ASN A 177 -17.63 -24.32 8.90
CA ASN A 177 -18.58 -24.10 9.99
C ASN A 177 -18.74 -25.33 10.90
N PHE A 178 -18.50 -26.56 10.42
CA PHE A 178 -18.51 -27.76 11.27
C PHE A 178 -17.39 -27.80 12.32
N ILE A 179 -16.29 -27.07 12.10
CA ILE A 179 -15.15 -27.02 13.03
C ILE A 179 -15.13 -25.70 13.84
N LEU A 180 -15.97 -24.74 13.48
CA LEU A 180 -16.04 -23.46 14.19
C LEU A 180 -16.90 -23.58 15.45
N PRO A 181 -16.43 -23.08 16.61
CA PRO A 181 -17.25 -23.06 17.82
C PRO A 181 -18.35 -22.01 17.69
N TYR A 182 -19.54 -22.33 18.18
CA TYR A 182 -20.63 -21.35 18.27
C TYR A 182 -20.22 -20.12 19.11
N PRO A 183 -20.53 -18.87 18.68
CA PRO A 183 -21.40 -18.46 17.57
C PRO A 183 -20.63 -18.09 16.28
N HIS A 184 -19.40 -18.57 16.11
CA HIS A 184 -18.61 -18.24 14.91
C HIS A 184 -19.25 -18.84 13.66
N ASN A 185 -19.30 -18.04 12.60
CA ASN A 185 -19.86 -18.42 11.31
C ASN A 185 -19.02 -17.82 10.18
N LEU A 186 -18.59 -18.65 9.24
CA LEU A 186 -17.97 -18.25 8.00
C LEU A 186 -18.99 -18.42 6.87
N GLU A 187 -19.41 -17.30 6.30
CA GLU A 187 -20.39 -17.29 5.22
C GLU A 187 -19.75 -16.92 3.88
N TYR A 188 -20.16 -17.60 2.82
CA TYR A 188 -19.84 -17.17 1.48
C TYR A 188 -20.58 -15.87 1.16
N GLU A 189 -19.84 -14.81 0.84
CA GLU A 189 -20.45 -13.53 0.47
C GLU A 189 -20.47 -13.32 -1.05
N LYS A 190 -19.34 -13.55 -1.74
CA LYS A 190 -19.13 -13.15 -3.13
C LYS A 190 -17.87 -13.71 -3.77
N THR A 191 -17.87 -13.76 -5.10
CA THR A 191 -16.72 -14.11 -5.96
C THR A 191 -16.33 -12.95 -6.86
N PHE A 192 -15.03 -12.70 -7.05
CA PHE A 192 -14.53 -11.69 -7.98
C PHE A 192 -13.99 -12.31 -9.28
N TRP A 193 -14.53 -11.93 -10.44
CA TRP A 193 -14.03 -12.41 -11.74
C TRP A 193 -14.40 -11.53 -12.96
N PRO A 194 -13.44 -10.95 -13.70
CA PRO A 194 -12.02 -10.92 -13.41
C PRO A 194 -11.70 -10.05 -12.20
N PHE A 195 -10.52 -10.29 -11.60
CA PHE A 195 -10.07 -9.63 -10.38
C PHE A 195 -8.63 -9.15 -10.50
N ALA A 196 -8.38 -7.89 -10.14
CA ALA A 196 -7.06 -7.28 -10.14
C ALA A 196 -6.72 -6.72 -8.74
N ILE A 197 -5.67 -7.27 -8.14
CA ILE A 197 -5.12 -6.80 -6.86
C ILE A 197 -3.85 -6.00 -7.14
N LEU A 198 -3.84 -4.72 -6.78
CA LEU A 198 -2.68 -3.86 -6.94
C LEU A 198 -1.79 -3.89 -5.70
N SER A 199 -2.40 -3.68 -4.53
CA SER A 199 -1.73 -3.76 -3.23
C SER A 199 -2.75 -3.89 -2.09
N LYS A 200 -2.28 -3.89 -0.84
CA LYS A 200 -3.15 -3.97 0.35
C LYS A 200 -4.23 -2.89 0.29
N LYS A 201 -5.50 -3.30 0.48
CA LYS A 201 -6.70 -2.43 0.39
C LYS A 201 -6.87 -1.70 -0.96
N ARG A 202 -6.21 -2.17 -2.03
CA ARG A 202 -6.24 -1.56 -3.37
C ARG A 202 -6.47 -2.62 -4.43
N TYR A 203 -7.73 -2.82 -4.80
CA TYR A 203 -8.16 -3.83 -5.76
C TYR A 203 -9.39 -3.39 -6.55
N VAL A 204 -9.65 -4.06 -7.66
CA VAL A 204 -10.85 -3.89 -8.48
C VAL A 204 -11.22 -5.20 -9.14
N GLY A 205 -12.51 -5.48 -9.25
CA GLY A 205 -13.01 -6.66 -9.93
C GLY A 205 -14.51 -6.59 -10.18
N ASN A 206 -14.97 -7.47 -11.04
CA ASN A 206 -16.39 -7.71 -11.23
C ASN A 206 -16.84 -8.68 -10.13
N LEU A 207 -17.77 -8.24 -9.29
CA LEU A 207 -18.31 -8.98 -8.14
C LEU A 207 -19.56 -9.73 -8.58
N TYR A 208 -19.59 -11.02 -8.31
CA TYR A 208 -20.72 -11.93 -8.48
C TYR A 208 -21.10 -12.46 -7.10
N GLU A 209 -22.40 -12.52 -6.85
CA GLU A 209 -22.96 -13.20 -5.68
C GLU A 209 -23.25 -14.64 -6.11
N PHE A 210 -24.50 -15.09 -6.03
CA PHE A 210 -24.91 -16.43 -6.46
C PHE A 210 -25.17 -16.55 -7.97
N ASP A 211 -25.53 -15.45 -8.66
CA ASP A 211 -25.79 -15.47 -10.10
C ASP A 211 -24.50 -15.19 -10.90
N PRO A 212 -23.97 -16.17 -11.66
CA PRO A 212 -22.76 -16.02 -12.47
C PRO A 212 -22.94 -15.10 -13.67
N ASN A 213 -24.17 -14.72 -14.04
CA ASN A 213 -24.45 -13.86 -15.20
C ASN A 213 -24.61 -12.39 -14.82
N LYS A 214 -24.78 -12.09 -13.54
CA LYS A 214 -25.02 -10.74 -13.04
C LYS A 214 -23.87 -10.29 -12.17
N PHE A 215 -23.22 -9.19 -12.56
CA PHE A 215 -22.11 -8.63 -11.79
C PHE A 215 -22.27 -7.15 -11.50
N SER A 216 -21.61 -6.71 -10.43
CA SER A 216 -21.35 -5.31 -10.15
C SER A 216 -19.84 -5.05 -10.09
N GLN A 217 -19.34 -4.02 -10.78
CA GLN A 217 -17.91 -3.69 -10.69
C GLN A 217 -17.62 -2.98 -9.37
N LYS A 218 -16.81 -3.59 -8.51
CA LYS A 218 -16.37 -3.00 -7.24
C LYS A 218 -14.89 -2.65 -7.29
N SER A 219 -14.57 -1.51 -6.69
CA SER A 219 -13.22 -0.99 -6.58
C SER A 219 -12.98 -0.46 -5.17
N MET A 220 -11.83 -0.79 -4.59
CA MET A 220 -11.45 -0.39 -3.25
C MET A 220 -10.10 0.30 -3.27
N GLY A 221 -10.00 1.48 -2.64
CA GLY A 221 -8.74 2.22 -2.44
C GLY A 221 -8.01 2.67 -3.71
N ILE A 222 -8.61 2.53 -4.89
CA ILE A 222 -8.03 2.98 -6.17
C ILE A 222 -8.50 4.39 -6.55
N VAL A 223 -7.83 4.95 -7.55
CA VAL A 223 -8.00 6.33 -8.01
C VAL A 223 -9.44 6.66 -8.46
N LEU A 224 -10.19 5.65 -8.93
CA LEU A 224 -11.57 5.80 -9.41
C LEU A 224 -12.56 6.27 -8.33
N LYS A 225 -12.28 5.97 -7.06
CA LYS A 225 -13.11 6.37 -5.92
C LYS A 225 -12.55 7.58 -5.15
N ARG A 226 -11.37 8.08 -5.53
CA ARG A 226 -10.72 9.21 -4.84
C ARG A 226 -11.24 10.55 -5.37
N ARG A 227 -11.64 11.43 -4.45
CA ARG A 227 -12.15 12.78 -4.74
C ARG A 227 -11.06 13.83 -4.98
N ASP A 228 -9.82 13.53 -4.59
CA ASP A 228 -8.71 14.48 -4.59
C ASP A 228 -7.93 14.53 -5.92
N ASN A 229 -8.36 13.76 -6.93
CA ASN A 229 -7.75 13.72 -8.26
C ASN A 229 -8.69 14.38 -9.27
N ALA A 230 -8.12 14.86 -10.36
CA ALA A 230 -8.90 15.40 -11.47
C ALA A 230 -9.73 14.29 -12.14
N ASP A 231 -10.89 14.64 -12.67
CA ASP A 231 -11.80 13.68 -13.29
C ASP A 231 -11.24 13.02 -14.54
N ILE A 232 -10.31 13.69 -15.24
CA ILE A 232 -9.56 13.12 -16.36
C ILE A 232 -8.87 11.80 -15.96
N VAL A 233 -8.43 11.67 -14.72
CA VAL A 233 -7.80 10.43 -14.23
C VAL A 233 -8.81 9.29 -14.17
N LYS A 234 -10.05 9.58 -13.76
CA LYS A 234 -11.13 8.58 -13.73
C LYS A 234 -11.53 8.16 -15.14
N ILE A 235 -11.54 9.09 -16.09
CA ILE A 235 -11.81 8.79 -17.50
C ILE A 235 -10.74 7.83 -18.06
N ILE A 236 -9.46 8.18 -17.92
CA ILE A 236 -8.37 7.38 -18.48
C ILE A 236 -8.24 6.03 -17.76
N VAL A 237 -8.12 6.03 -16.44
CA VAL A 237 -7.94 4.79 -15.67
C VAL A 237 -9.20 3.94 -15.69
N GLY A 238 -10.38 4.53 -15.71
CA GLY A 238 -11.65 3.80 -15.81
C GLY A 238 -11.78 3.06 -17.13
N GLY A 239 -11.37 3.68 -18.24
CA GLY A 239 -11.34 3.01 -19.54
C GLY A 239 -10.29 1.90 -19.61
N ILE A 240 -9.11 2.08 -19.01
CA ILE A 240 -8.10 1.00 -18.87
C ILE A 240 -8.69 -0.18 -18.08
N VAL A 241 -9.31 0.08 -16.92
CA VAL A 241 -9.93 -0.96 -16.09
C VAL A 241 -11.06 -1.67 -16.83
N LYS A 242 -11.90 -0.94 -17.56
CA LYS A 242 -12.95 -1.52 -18.40
C LYS A 242 -12.35 -2.44 -19.48
N ALA A 243 -11.30 -2.00 -20.16
CA ALA A 243 -10.65 -2.80 -21.20
C ALA A 243 -10.03 -4.10 -20.63
N ILE A 244 -9.52 -4.05 -19.41
CA ILE A 244 -8.92 -5.21 -18.72
C ILE A 244 -10.00 -6.17 -18.22
N LEU A 245 -11.00 -5.68 -17.49
CA LEU A 245 -11.97 -6.54 -16.80
C LEU A 245 -13.11 -7.00 -17.71
N ASN A 246 -13.63 -6.11 -18.55
CA ASN A 246 -14.83 -6.38 -19.33
C ASN A 246 -14.45 -6.81 -20.75
N ASP A 247 -13.59 -6.05 -21.44
CA ASP A 247 -13.16 -6.42 -22.79
C ASP A 247 -12.08 -7.51 -22.82
N ARG A 248 -11.45 -7.80 -21.67
CA ARG A 248 -10.37 -8.80 -21.50
C ARG A 248 -9.25 -8.66 -22.54
N SER A 249 -8.88 -7.42 -22.87
CA SER A 249 -7.96 -7.13 -23.97
C SER A 249 -6.87 -6.15 -23.55
N ALA A 250 -5.65 -6.66 -23.45
CA ALA A 250 -4.46 -5.85 -23.25
C ALA A 250 -4.27 -4.82 -24.37
N ARG A 251 -4.52 -5.23 -25.63
CA ARG A 251 -4.43 -4.34 -26.80
C ARG A 251 -5.40 -3.16 -26.68
N LYS A 252 -6.68 -3.42 -26.38
CA LYS A 252 -7.66 -2.34 -26.18
C LYS A 252 -7.26 -1.40 -25.04
N ALA A 253 -6.69 -1.92 -23.95
CA ALA A 253 -6.23 -1.08 -22.83
C ALA A 253 -5.08 -0.14 -23.24
N VAL A 254 -4.12 -0.66 -24.01
CA VAL A 254 -3.00 0.13 -24.55
C VAL A 254 -3.50 1.18 -25.54
N ASP A 255 -4.33 0.78 -26.51
CA ASP A 255 -4.86 1.68 -27.54
C ASP A 255 -5.73 2.79 -26.94
N PHE A 256 -6.57 2.44 -25.96
CA PHE A 256 -7.36 3.42 -25.21
C PHE A 256 -6.45 4.42 -24.48
N THR A 257 -5.37 3.95 -23.86
CA THR A 257 -4.41 4.83 -23.18
C THR A 257 -3.73 5.78 -24.17
N LYS A 258 -3.24 5.27 -25.32
CA LYS A 258 -2.63 6.10 -26.37
C LYS A 258 -3.60 7.16 -26.85
N ASN A 259 -4.83 6.78 -27.17
CA ASN A 259 -5.86 7.71 -27.65
C ASN A 259 -6.25 8.74 -26.59
N GLY A 260 -6.34 8.33 -25.33
CA GLY A 260 -6.57 9.24 -24.20
C GLY A 260 -5.47 10.30 -24.07
N LEU A 261 -4.20 9.89 -24.16
CA LEU A 261 -3.06 10.81 -24.12
C LEU A 261 -3.03 11.75 -25.33
N ARG A 262 -3.33 11.25 -26.54
CA ARG A 262 -3.49 12.09 -27.75
C ARG A 262 -4.56 13.15 -27.54
N ASN A 263 -5.75 12.75 -27.11
CA ASN A 263 -6.87 13.65 -26.89
C ASN A 263 -6.56 14.73 -25.85
N ILE A 264 -5.79 14.42 -24.81
CA ILE A 264 -5.33 15.42 -23.83
C ILE A 264 -4.41 16.44 -24.51
N LEU A 265 -3.42 16.01 -25.27
CA LEU A 265 -2.48 16.93 -25.94
C LEU A 265 -3.12 17.75 -27.07
N SER A 266 -4.17 17.21 -27.69
CA SER A 266 -4.97 17.87 -28.73
C SER A 266 -6.05 18.80 -28.19
N ASP A 267 -6.13 19.03 -26.88
CA ASP A 267 -7.14 19.90 -26.25
C ASP A 267 -8.60 19.41 -26.42
N ASN A 268 -8.79 18.11 -26.64
CA ASN A 268 -10.12 17.51 -26.88
C ASN A 268 -10.92 17.27 -25.59
N TYR A 269 -10.37 17.59 -24.41
CA TYR A 269 -11.07 17.49 -23.14
C TYR A 269 -11.32 18.87 -22.55
N PRO A 270 -12.55 19.17 -22.10
CA PRO A 270 -12.85 20.46 -21.49
C PRO A 270 -12.16 20.62 -20.13
N MET A 271 -11.92 21.88 -19.74
CA MET A 271 -11.16 22.22 -18.54
C MET A 271 -11.76 21.64 -17.24
N ASP A 272 -13.07 21.43 -17.17
CA ASP A 272 -13.73 20.83 -16.00
C ASP A 272 -13.16 19.45 -15.66
N LYS A 273 -12.69 18.68 -16.65
CA LYS A 273 -12.06 17.38 -16.43
C LYS A 273 -10.70 17.49 -15.73
N PHE A 274 -10.08 18.65 -15.74
CA PHE A 274 -8.77 18.91 -15.14
C PHE A 274 -8.87 19.58 -13.76
N ILE A 275 -10.06 19.99 -13.32
CA ILE A 275 -10.26 20.62 -12.03
C ILE A 275 -10.03 19.61 -10.90
N ILE A 276 -9.28 20.04 -9.89
CA ILE A 276 -9.05 19.32 -8.64
C ILE A 276 -9.69 20.13 -7.53
N THR A 277 -10.34 19.48 -6.57
CA THR A 277 -10.92 20.15 -5.40
C THR A 277 -10.30 19.63 -4.11
N LYS A 278 -9.88 20.55 -3.23
CA LYS A 278 -9.40 20.19 -1.89
C LYS A 278 -9.99 21.09 -0.82
N THR A 279 -10.29 20.49 0.32
CA THR A 279 -10.80 21.20 1.49
C THR A 279 -9.68 22.01 2.16
N LEU A 280 -9.93 23.30 2.36
CA LEU A 280 -9.07 24.21 3.09
C LEU A 280 -9.25 24.00 4.61
N LYS A 281 -8.14 23.96 5.35
CA LYS A 281 -8.10 23.92 6.81
C LYS A 281 -7.72 25.32 7.30
N GLY A 282 -8.64 25.98 7.99
CA GLY A 282 -8.52 27.40 8.33
C GLY A 282 -8.84 28.32 7.15
N PRO A 283 -9.00 29.62 7.39
CA PRO A 283 -9.35 30.58 6.34
C PRO A 283 -8.16 30.90 5.42
N ALA A 284 -8.44 31.58 4.31
CA ALA A 284 -7.43 32.30 3.53
C ALA A 284 -6.78 33.41 4.36
N MET A 285 -5.48 33.61 4.20
CA MET A 285 -4.67 34.53 5.00
C MET A 285 -4.02 35.62 4.16
N THR A 286 -3.97 36.84 4.70
CA THR A 286 -3.07 37.90 4.23
C THR A 286 -1.63 37.60 4.63
N LYS A 287 -0.66 38.37 4.12
CA LYS A 287 0.75 38.21 4.49
C LYS A 287 0.98 38.38 6.00
N ASP A 288 0.27 39.33 6.62
CA ASP A 288 0.42 39.62 8.06
C ASP A 288 -0.26 38.56 8.92
N GLU A 289 -1.45 38.10 8.52
CA GLU A 289 -2.13 36.99 9.19
C GLU A 289 -1.31 35.70 9.11
N TYR A 290 -0.70 35.43 7.95
CA TYR A 290 0.21 34.31 7.77
C TYR A 290 1.43 34.44 8.70
N ALA A 291 2.04 35.62 8.82
CA ALA A 291 3.17 35.85 9.71
C ALA A 291 2.79 35.58 11.19
N LYS A 292 1.62 36.04 11.62
CA LYS A 292 1.07 35.76 12.96
C LYS A 292 0.79 34.27 13.17
N GLU A 293 0.23 33.58 12.17
CA GLU A 293 -0.01 32.13 12.24
C GLU A 293 1.31 31.34 12.37
N MET A 294 2.39 31.79 11.72
CA MET A 294 3.70 31.16 11.83
C MET A 294 4.40 31.39 13.18
N GLN A 295 3.95 32.36 13.98
CA GLN A 295 4.46 32.58 15.34
C GLN A 295 3.83 31.60 16.35
N LYS A 296 2.68 31.00 16.03
CA LYS A 296 2.04 29.99 16.90
C LYS A 296 2.87 28.72 17.01
N GLU A 297 2.69 27.99 18.09
CA GLU A 297 3.26 26.65 18.27
C GLU A 297 2.84 25.71 17.14
N LYS A 298 3.72 24.81 16.73
CA LYS A 298 3.50 23.95 15.53
C LYS A 298 2.24 23.10 15.64
N SER A 299 1.85 22.70 16.86
CA SER A 299 0.64 21.93 17.16
C SER A 299 -0.66 22.74 17.01
N GLU A 300 -0.59 24.07 17.05
CA GLU A 300 -1.75 24.97 17.05
C GLU A 300 -2.03 25.58 15.66
N ARG A 301 -1.12 25.38 14.70
CA ARG A 301 -1.28 25.90 13.33
C ARG A 301 -2.29 25.09 12.55
N ASN A 302 -3.08 25.77 11.70
CA ASN A 302 -3.97 25.09 10.75
C ASN A 302 -3.21 24.17 9.77
N TYR A 303 -2.01 24.61 9.37
CA TYR A 303 -1.08 23.83 8.56
C TYR A 303 0.33 23.93 9.15
N VAL A 304 1.02 22.79 9.21
CA VAL A 304 2.44 22.75 9.60
C VAL A 304 3.30 23.59 8.67
N ASP A 305 3.09 23.45 7.35
CA ASP A 305 3.70 24.27 6.31
C ASP A 305 2.64 24.63 5.28
N ARG A 306 2.10 25.84 5.37
CA ARG A 306 1.06 26.32 4.44
C ARG A 306 1.60 26.53 3.03
N LYS A 307 2.88 26.92 2.87
CA LYS A 307 3.51 27.20 1.56
C LYS A 307 3.68 25.95 0.71
N GLY A 308 3.82 24.79 1.34
CA GLY A 308 3.81 23.49 0.67
C GLY A 308 2.41 23.01 0.21
N ILE A 309 1.33 23.65 0.69
CA ILE A 309 -0.05 23.21 0.44
C ILE A 309 -0.68 24.02 -0.69
N VAL A 310 -0.79 23.38 -1.86
CA VAL A 310 -1.25 23.97 -3.13
C VAL A 310 -2.53 24.80 -2.99
N HIS A 311 -3.59 24.22 -2.42
CA HIS A 311 -4.89 24.89 -2.29
C HIS A 311 -4.91 26.00 -1.23
N ALA A 312 -4.00 25.94 -0.24
CA ALA A 312 -3.87 26.99 0.76
C ALA A 312 -3.14 28.21 0.19
N VAL A 313 -2.05 28.00 -0.56
CA VAL A 313 -1.35 29.06 -1.29
C VAL A 313 -2.27 29.73 -2.31
N LEU A 314 -3.11 28.97 -3.00
CA LEU A 314 -4.11 29.53 -3.90
C LEU A 314 -5.16 30.35 -3.15
N ALA A 315 -5.68 29.86 -2.02
CA ALA A 315 -6.65 30.60 -1.21
C ALA A 315 -6.09 31.96 -0.74
N ASP A 316 -4.84 32.00 -0.27
CA ASP A 316 -4.16 33.25 0.12
C ASP A 316 -4.00 34.19 -1.07
N ARG A 317 -3.71 33.65 -2.26
CA ARG A 317 -3.62 34.43 -3.50
C ARG A 317 -4.97 34.99 -3.93
N ILE A 318 -6.06 34.24 -3.76
CA ILE A 318 -7.43 34.71 -4.03
C ILE A 318 -7.73 35.87 -3.08
N LYS A 319 -7.52 35.72 -1.77
CA LYS A 319 -7.72 36.78 -0.77
C LYS A 319 -6.90 38.04 -1.06
N ALA A 320 -5.67 37.89 -1.54
CA ALA A 320 -4.83 39.03 -1.90
C ALA A 320 -5.33 39.81 -3.14
N ARG A 321 -6.06 39.14 -4.05
CA ARG A 321 -6.64 39.78 -5.24
C ARG A 321 -8.03 40.34 -4.97
N ASP A 322 -8.85 39.58 -4.26
CA ASP A 322 -10.22 39.90 -3.93
C ASP A 322 -10.49 39.48 -2.47
N PRO A 323 -10.29 40.39 -1.52
CA PRO A 323 -10.55 40.13 -0.11
C PRO A 323 -12.02 39.82 0.20
N GLY A 324 -12.97 40.28 -0.64
CA GLY A 324 -14.40 40.10 -0.41
C GLY A 324 -14.86 38.66 -0.65
N ASN A 325 -14.27 37.99 -1.64
CA ASN A 325 -14.56 36.60 -1.98
C ASN A 325 -13.50 35.62 -1.45
N ALA A 326 -12.85 35.98 -0.33
CA ALA A 326 -11.79 35.17 0.26
C ALA A 326 -12.32 33.82 0.78
N PRO A 327 -11.69 32.69 0.40
CA PRO A 327 -12.14 31.38 0.86
C PRO A 327 -12.02 31.20 2.38
N GLN A 328 -13.00 30.52 2.94
CA GLN A 328 -13.15 30.26 4.37
C GLN A 328 -12.70 28.85 4.77
N SER A 329 -12.63 28.62 6.08
CA SER A 329 -12.30 27.30 6.61
C SER A 329 -13.37 26.28 6.20
N ASN A 330 -12.93 25.08 5.79
CA ASN A 330 -13.73 23.98 5.26
C ASN A 330 -14.26 24.16 3.83
N ASP A 331 -13.99 25.29 3.16
CA ASP A 331 -14.33 25.44 1.75
C ASP A 331 -13.54 24.46 0.87
N ARG A 332 -14.19 23.95 -0.18
CA ARG A 332 -13.51 23.15 -1.21
C ARG A 332 -12.99 24.09 -2.30
N ILE A 333 -11.68 24.28 -2.33
CA ILE A 333 -11.02 25.15 -3.30
C ILE A 333 -10.84 24.37 -4.62
N PRO A 334 -11.48 24.78 -5.73
CA PRO A 334 -11.21 24.22 -7.04
C PRO A 334 -9.97 24.87 -7.64
N TYR A 335 -9.13 24.07 -8.30
CA TYR A 335 -7.94 24.56 -8.99
C TYR A 335 -7.52 23.65 -10.13
N ALA A 336 -6.84 24.22 -11.12
CA ALA A 336 -6.19 23.46 -12.17
C ALA A 336 -4.72 23.88 -12.31
N TYR A 337 -3.88 22.97 -12.80
CA TYR A 337 -2.48 23.26 -13.06
C TYR A 337 -2.34 23.99 -14.39
N VAL A 338 -1.59 25.09 -14.38
CA VAL A 338 -1.35 25.98 -15.52
C VAL A 338 0.13 26.07 -15.86
N VAL A 339 0.42 26.37 -17.12
CA VAL A 339 1.79 26.59 -17.58
C VAL A 339 2.30 27.93 -17.05
N THR A 340 3.35 27.90 -16.23
CA THR A 340 3.98 29.10 -15.67
C THR A 340 5.12 29.61 -16.54
N LYS A 341 5.33 30.93 -16.55
CA LYS A 341 6.55 31.54 -17.14
C LYS A 341 7.74 31.28 -16.21
N GLY A 342 8.74 30.53 -16.68
CA GLY A 342 9.94 30.18 -15.91
C GLY A 342 9.85 28.83 -15.17
N LYS A 343 10.86 28.54 -14.33
CA LYS A 343 10.91 27.32 -13.52
C LYS A 343 10.29 27.61 -12.14
N PRO A 344 9.04 27.21 -11.88
CA PRO A 344 8.39 27.42 -10.59
C PRO A 344 9.12 26.63 -9.51
N LYS A 345 9.33 27.24 -8.34
CA LYS A 345 10.01 26.59 -7.22
C LYS A 345 9.04 25.69 -6.44
N LEU A 346 7.78 26.12 -6.33
CA LEU A 346 6.75 25.45 -5.53
C LEU A 346 5.54 25.05 -6.38
N GLN A 347 4.87 23.97 -5.99
CA GLN A 347 3.67 23.49 -6.68
C GLN A 347 2.51 24.51 -6.61
N GLY A 348 2.41 25.28 -5.53
CA GLY A 348 1.40 26.32 -5.37
C GLY A 348 1.48 27.41 -6.44
N GLU A 349 2.65 27.67 -7.01
CA GLU A 349 2.85 28.67 -8.08
C GLU A 349 2.30 28.21 -9.44
N ARG A 350 2.03 26.91 -9.58
CA ARG A 350 1.61 26.26 -10.83
C ARG A 350 0.12 26.04 -10.95
N VAL A 351 -0.66 26.53 -9.99
CA VAL A 351 -2.12 26.32 -9.97
C VAL A 351 -2.86 27.65 -9.97
N GLU A 352 -4.08 27.62 -10.48
CA GLU A 352 -4.94 28.79 -10.49
C GLU A 352 -6.43 28.40 -10.42
N HIS A 353 -7.27 29.36 -9.98
CA HIS A 353 -8.72 29.15 -9.90
C HIS A 353 -9.33 29.03 -11.31
N PRO A 354 -10.27 28.10 -11.58
CA PRO A 354 -10.82 27.87 -12.92
C PRO A 354 -11.39 29.13 -13.60
N GLU A 355 -12.03 30.03 -12.86
CA GLU A 355 -12.56 31.27 -13.41
C GLU A 355 -11.43 32.19 -13.90
N TYR A 356 -10.39 32.37 -13.09
CA TYR A 356 -9.23 33.17 -13.46
C TYR A 356 -8.47 32.58 -14.65
N ILE A 357 -8.42 31.24 -14.78
CA ILE A 357 -7.85 30.57 -15.95
C ILE A 357 -8.61 30.95 -17.22
N LYS A 358 -9.95 30.97 -17.18
CA LYS A 358 -10.79 31.39 -18.30
C LYS A 358 -10.59 32.86 -18.63
N GLU A 359 -10.70 33.74 -17.64
CA GLU A 359 -10.58 35.20 -17.82
C GLU A 359 -9.23 35.62 -18.40
N LYS A 360 -8.14 35.00 -17.95
CA LYS A 360 -6.77 35.32 -18.40
C LYS A 360 -6.28 34.40 -19.52
N ASN A 361 -7.14 33.52 -20.03
CA ASN A 361 -6.84 32.55 -21.09
C ASN A 361 -5.53 31.76 -20.83
N LEU A 362 -5.37 31.26 -19.59
CA LEU A 362 -4.17 30.54 -19.19
C LEU A 362 -4.20 29.10 -19.73
N LYS A 363 -3.06 28.64 -20.26
CA LYS A 363 -2.94 27.26 -20.77
C LYS A 363 -2.76 26.26 -19.64
N LEU A 364 -3.48 25.14 -19.72
CA LEU A 364 -3.34 24.03 -18.77
C LEU A 364 -2.00 23.31 -18.91
N ASP A 365 -1.46 22.86 -17.78
CA ASP A 365 -0.23 22.10 -17.72
C ASP A 365 -0.50 20.60 -17.92
N TYR A 366 -0.79 20.19 -19.16
CA TYR A 366 -1.07 18.79 -19.50
C TYR A 366 0.07 17.83 -19.11
N LEU A 367 1.31 18.28 -19.18
CA LEU A 367 2.47 17.51 -18.73
C LEU A 367 2.34 17.09 -17.27
N PHE A 368 1.90 18.00 -16.39
CA PHE A 368 1.66 17.66 -14.98
C PHE A 368 0.58 16.58 -14.84
N TYR A 369 -0.56 16.72 -15.54
CA TYR A 369 -1.63 15.72 -15.45
C TYR A 369 -1.18 14.36 -15.97
N ILE A 370 -0.48 14.32 -17.10
CA ILE A 370 0.05 13.07 -17.68
C ILE A 370 1.02 12.41 -16.69
N THR A 371 2.03 13.14 -16.21
CA THR A 371 3.12 12.56 -15.40
C THR A 371 2.74 12.27 -13.94
N ASN A 372 2.05 13.21 -13.27
CA ASN A 372 1.77 13.12 -11.84
C ASN A 372 0.44 12.44 -11.53
N GLN A 373 -0.58 12.63 -12.37
CA GLN A 373 -1.93 12.15 -12.07
C GLN A 373 -2.33 10.90 -12.85
N ILE A 374 -2.04 10.81 -14.15
CA ILE A 374 -2.52 9.74 -15.02
C ILE A 374 -1.54 8.57 -15.07
N MET A 375 -0.25 8.84 -15.34
CA MET A 375 0.76 7.81 -15.56
C MET A 375 0.90 6.88 -14.35
N LYS A 376 1.03 7.42 -13.14
CA LYS A 376 1.24 6.64 -11.91
C LYS A 376 0.14 5.59 -11.64
N PRO A 377 -1.16 5.94 -11.64
CA PRO A 377 -2.21 4.94 -11.47
C PRO A 377 -2.41 4.05 -12.70
N SER A 378 -2.17 4.56 -13.93
CA SER A 378 -2.34 3.76 -15.15
C SER A 378 -1.30 2.64 -15.24
N ILE A 379 -0.03 2.94 -14.90
CA ILE A 379 1.07 1.98 -14.86
C ILE A 379 0.72 0.79 -13.96
N GLN A 380 0.13 1.01 -12.79
CA GLN A 380 -0.24 -0.08 -11.87
C GLN A 380 -1.19 -1.12 -12.50
N PHE A 381 -2.00 -0.72 -13.47
CA PHE A 381 -2.86 -1.64 -14.22
C PHE A 381 -2.17 -2.19 -15.46
N LEU A 382 -1.42 -1.35 -16.19
CA LEU A 382 -0.75 -1.74 -17.43
C LEU A 382 0.43 -2.70 -17.18
N GLU A 383 1.11 -2.60 -16.03
CA GLU A 383 2.17 -3.54 -15.62
C GLU A 383 1.65 -4.98 -15.47
N LEU A 384 0.34 -5.16 -15.27
CA LEU A 384 -0.27 -6.50 -15.23
C LEU A 384 -0.39 -7.14 -16.63
N LEU A 385 -0.19 -6.35 -17.70
CA LEU A 385 -0.46 -6.74 -19.09
C LEU A 385 0.75 -6.68 -20.00
N ILE A 386 1.59 -5.65 -19.84
CA ILE A 386 2.71 -5.36 -20.74
C ILE A 386 3.98 -5.06 -19.95
N ASP A 387 5.12 -5.37 -20.56
CA ASP A 387 6.42 -5.02 -20.02
C ASP A 387 6.71 -3.53 -20.24
N LYS A 388 7.25 -2.86 -19.22
CA LYS A 388 7.69 -1.44 -19.25
C LYS A 388 6.61 -0.47 -19.78
N PRO A 389 5.41 -0.40 -19.16
CA PRO A 389 4.33 0.48 -19.59
C PRO A 389 4.69 1.98 -19.52
N GLU A 390 5.76 2.37 -18.84
CA GLU A 390 6.30 3.74 -18.84
C GLU A 390 6.61 4.23 -20.25
N ASN A 391 7.06 3.35 -21.13
CA ASN A 391 7.42 3.71 -22.50
C ASN A 391 6.23 4.28 -23.27
N LEU A 392 5.01 3.81 -22.95
CA LEU A 392 3.78 4.33 -23.51
C LEU A 392 3.60 5.82 -23.23
N PHE A 393 4.01 6.29 -22.06
CA PHE A 393 3.87 7.68 -21.63
C PHE A 393 5.06 8.53 -22.08
N LYS A 394 6.28 7.96 -22.12
CA LYS A 394 7.50 8.68 -22.51
C LYS A 394 7.36 9.37 -23.86
N GLU A 395 6.74 8.72 -24.83
CA GLU A 395 6.49 9.30 -26.14
C GLU A 395 5.69 10.62 -26.05
N TYR A 396 4.58 10.62 -25.33
CA TYR A 396 3.71 11.79 -25.16
C TYR A 396 4.33 12.87 -24.28
N ILE A 397 5.07 12.47 -23.25
CA ILE A 397 5.85 13.36 -22.39
C ILE A 397 6.89 14.11 -23.23
N ASN A 398 7.69 13.39 -24.02
CA ASN A 398 8.72 13.99 -24.87
C ASN A 398 8.11 14.93 -25.91
N ARG A 399 6.97 14.56 -26.51
CA ARG A 399 6.24 15.42 -27.45
C ARG A 399 5.80 16.73 -26.79
N GLU A 400 5.20 16.67 -25.60
CA GLU A 400 4.75 17.87 -24.88
C GLU A 400 5.93 18.73 -24.40
N GLU A 401 7.03 18.12 -23.96
CA GLU A 401 8.25 18.86 -23.61
C GLU A 401 8.87 19.56 -24.82
N ASN A 402 8.93 18.90 -25.97
CA ASN A 402 9.43 19.48 -27.20
C ASN A 402 8.54 20.63 -27.67
N ARG A 403 7.21 20.47 -27.59
CA ARG A 403 6.23 21.54 -27.87
C ARG A 403 6.49 22.77 -27.01
N ARG A 404 6.71 22.58 -25.70
CA ARG A 404 7.04 23.68 -24.75
C ARG A 404 8.37 24.36 -25.05
N LYS A 405 9.37 23.60 -25.52
CA LYS A 405 10.67 24.11 -25.95
C LYS A 405 10.64 24.75 -27.34
N GLY A 406 9.48 24.77 -28.03
CA GLY A 406 9.35 25.26 -29.40
C GLY A 406 10.04 24.37 -30.44
N LYS A 407 10.46 23.15 -30.06
CA LYS A 407 11.11 22.20 -30.96
C LYS A 407 10.05 21.52 -31.82
N LYS A 408 10.19 21.65 -33.14
CA LYS A 408 9.34 20.93 -34.09
C LYS A 408 9.87 19.49 -34.28
N PRO A 409 8.99 18.50 -34.51
CA PRO A 409 9.43 17.16 -34.86
C PRO A 409 10.21 17.19 -36.18
N MET A 410 11.16 16.27 -36.37
CA MET A 410 11.95 16.20 -37.61
C MET A 410 11.07 16.11 -38.86
N SER A 411 9.93 15.42 -38.78
CA SER A 411 8.94 15.33 -39.86
C SER A 411 8.47 16.70 -40.38
N ALA A 412 8.38 17.72 -39.53
CA ALA A 412 7.99 19.08 -39.91
C ALA A 412 9.06 19.80 -40.76
N TYR A 413 10.30 19.32 -40.75
CA TYR A 413 11.38 19.82 -41.63
C TYR A 413 11.41 19.08 -42.97
N PHE A 414 10.87 17.84 -43.02
CA PHE A 414 10.75 17.06 -44.25
C PHE A 414 9.48 17.36 -45.06
N THR A 415 8.41 17.89 -44.45
CA THR A 415 7.21 18.35 -45.19
C THR A 415 7.52 19.47 -46.17
N LYS A 416 8.50 20.34 -45.89
CA LYS A 416 8.96 21.36 -46.85
C LYS A 416 9.57 20.79 -48.14
N ILE A 417 9.95 19.51 -48.17
CA ILE A 417 10.45 18.83 -49.37
C ILE A 417 9.29 18.21 -50.16
N LYS A 418 8.18 17.87 -49.50
CA LYS A 418 6.97 17.31 -50.14
C LYS A 418 5.96 18.35 -50.60
N ASP A 419 6.08 19.61 -50.18
CA ASP A 419 5.19 20.72 -50.61
C ASP A 419 5.31 21.11 -52.10
N LYS A 420 6.13 20.41 -52.90
CA LYS A 420 6.04 20.47 -54.38
C LYS A 420 5.04 19.49 -54.98
N GLU A 421 4.54 18.51 -54.22
CA GLU A 421 3.54 17.55 -54.70
C GLU A 421 2.47 17.29 -53.64
N LYS A 422 1.28 17.84 -53.90
CA LYS A 422 -0.03 17.60 -53.27
C LYS A 422 -0.36 18.36 -51.98
N LYS A 423 -1.10 19.45 -52.19
CA LYS A 423 -2.18 19.92 -51.32
C LYS A 423 -3.20 18.79 -51.06
N ASP A 424 -3.78 18.84 -49.87
CA ASP A 424 -4.92 18.05 -49.37
C ASP A 424 -4.64 16.62 -48.89
N ASN A 425 -4.30 16.48 -47.60
CA ASN A 425 -5.18 15.80 -46.64
C ASN A 425 -4.66 15.83 -45.19
N LYS A 426 -5.63 15.85 -44.25
CA LYS A 426 -5.49 15.78 -42.79
C LYS A 426 -4.44 14.77 -42.33
N ASP A 427 -3.65 15.16 -41.32
CA ASP A 427 -2.69 14.34 -40.56
C ASP A 427 -3.11 12.86 -40.43
N THR A 428 -2.68 12.02 -41.36
CA THR A 428 -2.79 10.56 -41.25
C THR A 428 -1.65 10.07 -40.38
N PHE A 429 -1.99 9.68 -39.14
CA PHE A 429 -1.09 9.03 -38.19
C PHE A 429 -0.88 7.57 -38.59
N GLU A 430 0.33 7.21 -39.03
CA GLU A 430 0.72 5.81 -39.14
C GLU A 430 0.87 5.16 -37.76
N ILE A 431 0.25 3.98 -37.64
CA ILE A 431 0.23 3.13 -36.46
C ILE A 431 1.54 2.34 -36.45
N LEU A 432 2.47 2.70 -35.56
CA LEU A 432 3.55 1.79 -35.17
C LEU A 432 2.94 0.71 -34.26
N ASN A 433 2.56 -0.40 -34.88
CA ASN A 433 2.34 -1.68 -34.23
C ASN A 433 3.71 -2.26 -33.90
N ASP A 434 4.12 -2.16 -32.65
CA ASP A 434 5.03 -3.11 -32.00
C ASP A 434 4.96 -2.83 -30.50
N VAL A 435 4.02 -3.51 -29.84
CA VAL A 435 4.03 -3.67 -28.39
C VAL A 435 4.05 -5.17 -28.18
N ASP A 436 5.16 -5.69 -27.67
CA ASP A 436 5.26 -7.08 -27.21
C ASP A 436 4.22 -7.27 -26.10
N ILE A 437 3.07 -7.85 -26.46
CA ILE A 437 2.05 -8.29 -25.52
C ILE A 437 2.65 -9.52 -24.83
N ILE A 438 2.73 -9.50 -23.50
CA ILE A 438 3.23 -10.63 -22.73
C ILE A 438 2.40 -11.88 -23.11
N PRO A 439 2.99 -12.92 -23.73
CA PRO A 439 2.31 -14.18 -23.92
C PRO A 439 1.96 -14.73 -22.54
N ARG A 440 0.80 -15.39 -22.43
CA ARG A 440 0.27 -15.95 -21.18
C ARG A 440 1.11 -17.14 -20.70
N GLU A 441 2.39 -16.95 -20.43
CA GLU A 441 3.27 -17.95 -19.84
C GLU A 441 3.45 -17.70 -18.35
N LYS A 442 3.28 -18.80 -17.61
CA LYS A 442 3.29 -18.97 -16.15
C LYS A 442 4.17 -17.93 -15.44
N ILE A 443 3.53 -17.16 -14.56
CA ILE A 443 4.13 -16.34 -13.51
C ILE A 443 5.45 -16.97 -13.06
N LYS A 444 6.59 -16.37 -13.45
CA LYS A 444 7.91 -16.84 -13.04
C LYS A 444 7.94 -16.85 -11.50
N LYS A 445 8.02 -18.06 -10.92
CA LYS A 445 8.34 -18.24 -9.51
C LYS A 445 9.60 -17.44 -9.22
N ARG A 446 9.53 -16.46 -8.31
CA ARG A 446 10.71 -15.81 -7.74
C ARG A 446 11.64 -16.90 -7.24
N SER A 447 12.87 -16.93 -7.75
CA SER A 447 13.89 -17.88 -7.34
C SER A 447 14.19 -17.69 -5.86
N HIS A 448 13.82 -18.68 -5.05
CA HIS A 448 14.50 -18.91 -3.77
C HIS A 448 15.75 -19.72 -4.08
N THR A 449 16.90 -19.18 -3.70
CA THR A 449 18.19 -19.85 -3.71
C THR A 449 18.08 -21.18 -2.96
N LYS A 450 18.12 -22.29 -3.70
CA LYS A 450 18.18 -23.65 -3.14
C LYS A 450 19.54 -23.84 -2.46
N SER A 451 19.56 -24.02 -1.14
CA SER A 451 20.65 -24.77 -0.51
C SER A 451 20.26 -26.24 -0.49
N THR A 452 21.08 -27.06 -1.13
CA THR A 452 20.93 -28.51 -1.22
C THR A 452 21.09 -29.16 0.15
N LYS A 453 20.10 -29.92 0.60
CA LYS A 453 20.30 -31.00 1.57
C LYS A 453 19.72 -32.31 1.02
N LYS A 454 20.57 -33.35 1.09
CA LYS A 454 20.35 -34.73 0.64
C LYS A 454 19.03 -35.29 1.16
N ILE A 455 18.26 -35.90 0.25
CA ILE A 455 17.10 -36.75 0.56
C ILE A 455 17.64 -38.12 0.97
N VAL A 456 17.37 -38.53 2.20
CA VAL A 456 17.47 -39.93 2.63
C VAL A 456 16.11 -40.56 2.35
N LYS A 457 16.07 -41.60 1.50
CA LYS A 457 14.88 -42.44 1.29
C LYS A 457 14.52 -43.13 2.60
N LYS A 458 13.25 -43.05 3.04
CA LYS A 458 12.64 -44.02 3.96
C LYS A 458 11.16 -44.23 3.63
N ASP A 459 10.89 -45.48 3.24
CA ASP A 459 9.76 -46.38 3.46
C ASP A 459 8.30 -45.89 3.41
N ALA A 460 7.53 -46.61 2.59
CA ALA A 460 6.09 -46.49 2.38
C ALA A 460 5.29 -46.76 3.67
N LEU A 461 4.28 -45.93 3.91
CA LEU A 461 3.33 -46.07 5.02
C LEU A 461 2.43 -47.30 4.84
N LYS A 462 2.44 -48.19 5.83
CA LYS A 462 1.45 -49.25 6.05
C LYS A 462 0.23 -48.66 6.78
N ILE A 463 -0.96 -49.06 6.32
CA ILE A 463 -2.26 -48.73 6.92
C ILE A 463 -2.47 -49.62 8.16
N ASN A 464 -2.78 -49.03 9.32
CA ASN A 464 -3.22 -49.77 10.50
C ASN A 464 -4.74 -49.66 10.68
N SER A 465 -5.36 -50.74 11.15
CA SER A 465 -6.80 -51.06 11.15
C SER A 465 -7.71 -50.27 12.10
N ASN A 466 -7.28 -49.12 12.64
CA ASN A 466 -8.08 -48.32 13.57
C ASN A 466 -8.34 -46.87 13.10
N GLY A 467 -8.83 -46.69 11.88
CA GLY A 467 -9.76 -45.62 11.49
C GLY A 467 -9.50 -44.16 11.91
N LYS A 468 -8.25 -43.71 12.10
CA LYS A 468 -7.92 -42.30 12.34
C LYS A 468 -6.91 -41.80 11.31
N ILE A 469 -7.33 -40.86 10.47
CA ILE A 469 -6.49 -40.18 9.49
C ILE A 469 -5.80 -39.01 10.21
N ALA A 470 -4.48 -39.08 10.40
CA ALA A 470 -3.68 -37.93 10.80
C ALA A 470 -3.36 -37.11 9.54
N LEU A 471 -3.92 -35.90 9.46
CA LEU A 471 -3.57 -34.91 8.45
C LEU A 471 -2.30 -34.17 8.92
N ASP A 472 -1.15 -34.60 8.40
CA ASP A 472 0.08 -33.80 8.46
C ASP A 472 -0.05 -32.64 7.46
N ILE A 473 -0.36 -31.45 7.95
CA ILE A 473 -0.30 -30.20 7.18
C ILE A 473 0.94 -29.43 7.64
N GLU A 474 2.00 -29.45 6.82
CA GLU A 474 3.16 -28.57 6.97
C GLU A 474 2.88 -27.18 6.33
N PHE A 475 3.15 -26.09 7.07
CA PHE A 475 3.13 -24.70 6.59
C PHE A 475 4.52 -24.18 6.21
#